data_AF-L9XGC6-F1
#
_entry.id   AF-L9XGC6-F1
#
_cell.length_a   1.000
_cell.length_b   1.000
_cell.length_c   1.000
_cell.angle_alpha   90.00
_cell.angle_beta   90.00
_cell.angle_gamma   90.00
#
_symmetry.space_group_name_H-M   'P 1'
#
loop_
_entity.id
_entity.type
_entity.pdbx_description
1 polymer ?
#
loop_
_entity_poly.entity_id
_entity_poly.type
_entity_poly.pdbx_seq_one_letter_code
_entity_poly.pdbx_strand_id
1 'polypeptide(L)'
;MIWEVFRQEKTGGYHAHCGNVHAPDREMAKQFAAIQHGRRKPTNSLWVVPREEIGEIDSEDVAFGGATDRSYRWATAYNTTGEDAREVVESEDEQATAERQRGDD
;
A
#
# COMPACT_ATOMS: atom_id res chain seq x y z
N MET A 1 20.25 -20.40 4.05
CA MET A 1 19.88 -18.98 4.18
C MET A 1 18.79 -18.67 3.16
N ILE A 2 17.75 -17.96 3.60
CA ILE A 2 16.60 -17.59 2.78
C ILE A 2 16.86 -16.21 2.18
N TRP A 3 16.54 -16.06 0.90
CA TRP A 3 16.66 -14.82 0.14
C TRP A 3 15.31 -14.44 -0.44
N GLU A 4 14.84 -13.23 -0.14
CA GLU A 4 13.63 -12.69 -0.74
C GLU A 4 13.93 -12.15 -2.15
N VAL A 5 13.01 -12.41 -3.08
CA VAL A 5 13.17 -12.09 -4.51
C VAL A 5 12.10 -11.10 -4.94
N PHE A 6 12.52 -10.02 -5.57
CA PHE A 6 11.63 -9.00 -6.13
C PHE A 6 11.81 -8.92 -7.64
N ARG A 7 10.70 -8.94 -8.39
CA ARG A 7 10.69 -8.88 -9.85
C ARG A 7 10.17 -7.54 -10.34
N GLN A 8 10.89 -6.97 -11.29
CA GLN A 8 10.41 -5.90 -12.16
C GLN A 8 10.02 -6.50 -13.52
N GLU A 9 8.78 -6.30 -13.95
CA GLU A 9 8.29 -6.88 -15.22
C GLU A 9 8.67 -6.05 -16.45
N LYS A 10 8.73 -4.72 -16.31
CA LYS A 10 9.03 -3.77 -17.40
C LYS A 10 10.04 -2.73 -16.92
N THR A 11 10.88 -2.26 -17.82
CA THR A 11 11.83 -1.16 -17.54
C THR A 11 11.11 0.05 -16.98
N GLY A 12 11.60 0.59 -15.85
CA GLY A 12 11.01 1.73 -15.16
C GLY A 12 9.81 1.40 -14.26
N GLY A 13 9.36 0.14 -14.21
CA GLY A 13 8.34 -0.30 -13.26
C GLY A 13 8.92 -0.55 -11.86
N TYR A 14 8.04 -0.85 -10.91
CA TYR A 14 8.45 -1.22 -9.55
C TYR A 14 8.88 -2.69 -9.48
N HIS A 15 9.80 -2.98 -8.56
CA HIS A 15 10.11 -4.34 -8.14
C HIS A 15 9.05 -4.80 -7.14
N ALA A 16 8.31 -5.85 -7.48
CA ALA A 16 7.32 -6.46 -6.60
C ALA A 16 7.84 -7.79 -6.06
N HIS A 17 7.55 -8.09 -4.79
CA HIS A 17 7.91 -9.38 -4.21
C HIS A 17 7.27 -10.52 -4.99
N CYS A 18 8.07 -11.55 -5.33
CA CYS A 18 7.59 -12.68 -6.12
C CYS A 18 7.90 -14.05 -5.52
N GLY A 19 8.43 -14.08 -4.30
CA GLY A 19 8.79 -15.30 -3.56
C GLY A 19 10.21 -15.26 -2.99
N ASN A 20 10.71 -16.42 -2.59
CA ASN A 20 12.03 -16.59 -2.00
C ASN A 20 12.80 -17.76 -2.60
N VAL A 21 14.11 -17.78 -2.38
CA VAL A 21 15.00 -18.90 -2.71
C VAL A 21 15.92 -19.23 -1.54
N HIS A 22 16.33 -20.48 -1.45
CA HIS A 22 17.36 -20.88 -0.50
C HIS A 22 18.72 -21.00 -1.20
N ALA A 23 19.71 -20.25 -0.74
CA ALA A 23 21.08 -20.28 -1.27
C ALA A 23 22.10 -20.02 -0.14
N PRO A 24 23.36 -20.47 -0.28
CA PRO A 24 24.40 -20.20 0.72
C PRO A 24 25.02 -18.80 0.60
N ASP A 25 24.97 -18.18 -0.58
CA ASP A 25 25.53 -16.85 -0.85
C ASP A 25 24.73 -16.09 -1.91
N ARG A 26 25.10 -14.82 -2.12
CA ARG A 26 24.41 -13.88 -3.01
C ARG A 26 24.48 -14.29 -4.48
N GLU A 27 25.62 -14.81 -4.94
CA GLU A 27 25.79 -15.15 -6.36
C GLU A 27 24.94 -16.37 -6.72
N MET A 28 24.91 -17.38 -5.84
CA MET A 28 24.04 -18.54 -5.99
C MET A 28 22.56 -18.14 -5.87
N ALA A 29 22.21 -17.21 -4.97
CA ALA A 29 20.85 -16.68 -4.86
C ALA A 29 20.37 -16.03 -6.16
N LYS A 30 21.22 -15.23 -6.83
CA LYS A 30 20.92 -14.62 -8.14
C LYS A 30 20.64 -15.67 -9.21
N GLN A 31 21.46 -16.71 -9.27
CA GLN A 31 21.28 -17.81 -10.22
C GLN A 31 19.96 -18.55 -9.99
N PHE A 32 19.66 -18.89 -8.73
CA PHE A 32 18.42 -19.60 -8.39
C PHE A 32 17.18 -18.73 -8.62
N ALA A 33 17.25 -17.43 -8.31
CA ALA A 33 16.18 -16.49 -8.58
C ALA A 33 15.89 -16.37 -10.09
N ALA A 34 16.93 -16.29 -10.93
CA ALA A 34 16.78 -16.26 -12.38
C ALA A 34 16.10 -17.53 -12.91
N ILE A 35 16.47 -18.71 -12.38
CA ILE A 35 15.91 -20.00 -12.81
C ILE A 35 14.45 -20.16 -12.35
N GLN A 36 14.15 -19.87 -11.08
CA GLN A 36 12.82 -20.12 -10.50
C GLN A 36 11.80 -19.03 -10.84
N HIS A 37 12.21 -17.76 -10.79
CA HIS A 37 11.30 -16.61 -10.91
C HIS A 37 11.40 -15.87 -12.25
N GLY A 38 12.49 -16.02 -13.01
CA GLY A 38 12.73 -15.29 -14.25
C GLY A 38 12.22 -15.95 -15.54
N ARG A 39 12.02 -17.27 -15.57
CA ARG A 39 11.81 -18.01 -16.83
C ARG A 39 10.40 -18.01 -17.40
N ARG A 40 9.37 -17.91 -16.55
CA ARG A 40 7.95 -18.14 -16.95
C ARG A 40 7.10 -16.87 -17.03
N LYS A 41 7.59 -15.76 -16.49
CA LYS A 41 6.87 -14.49 -16.45
C LYS A 41 7.76 -13.37 -17.02
N PRO A 42 7.18 -12.32 -17.62
CA PRO A 42 7.94 -11.16 -18.06
C PRO A 42 8.84 -10.64 -16.93
N THR A 43 10.14 -10.61 -17.20
CA THR A 43 11.17 -10.28 -16.21
C THR A 43 12.19 -9.36 -16.86
N ASN A 44 12.22 -8.10 -16.42
CA ASN A 44 13.25 -7.14 -16.81
C ASN A 44 14.42 -7.15 -15.82
N SER A 45 14.14 -7.22 -14.52
CA SER A 45 15.14 -7.21 -13.46
C SER A 45 14.68 -8.01 -12.24
N LEU A 46 15.63 -8.58 -11.52
CA LEU A 46 15.42 -9.27 -10.25
C LEU A 46 16.34 -8.67 -9.18
N TRP A 47 15.78 -8.38 -8.02
CA TRP A 47 16.54 -8.09 -6.81
C TRP A 47 16.49 -9.31 -5.88
N VAL A 48 17.62 -9.56 -5.22
CA VAL A 48 17.74 -10.58 -4.18
C VAL A 48 18.34 -9.96 -2.94
N VAL A 49 17.71 -10.21 -1.80
CA VAL A 49 18.10 -9.66 -0.50
C VAL A 49 18.05 -10.79 0.53
N PRO A 50 19.06 -10.93 1.42
CA PRO A 50 18.97 -11.87 2.52
C PRO A 50 17.76 -11.52 3.37
N ARG A 51 16.98 -12.52 3.80
CA ARG A 51 15.77 -12.29 4.59
C ARG A 51 16.06 -11.54 5.90
N GLU A 52 17.21 -11.79 6.50
CA GLU A 52 17.66 -11.16 7.75
C GLU A 52 17.95 -9.65 7.63
N GLU A 53 18.14 -9.14 6.41
CA GLU A 53 18.39 -7.71 6.15
C GLU A 53 17.10 -6.91 5.91
N ILE A 54 15.94 -7.57 5.91
CA ILE A 54 14.64 -6.91 5.72
C ILE A 54 14.05 -6.63 7.10
N GLY A 55 14.01 -5.35 7.47
CA GLY A 55 13.30 -4.86 8.64
C GLY A 55 11.82 -4.57 8.32
N GLU A 56 10.95 -4.89 9.27
CA GLU A 56 9.54 -4.52 9.25
C GLU A 56 9.32 -3.35 10.23
N ILE A 57 8.45 -2.42 9.82
CA ILE A 57 7.89 -1.38 10.67
C ILE A 57 6.40 -1.46 10.46
N ASP A 58 5.64 -1.63 11.53
CA ASP A 58 4.19 -1.73 11.47
C ASP A 58 3.49 -0.57 12.22
N SER A 59 2.17 -0.68 12.35
CA SER A 59 1.36 0.33 13.04
C SER A 59 1.55 0.36 14.56
N GLU A 60 2.12 -0.71 15.14
CA GLU A 60 2.51 -0.74 16.55
C GLU A 60 3.82 0.05 16.76
N ASP A 61 4.73 0.06 15.77
CA ASP A 61 5.96 0.84 15.81
C ASP A 61 5.73 2.34 15.56
N VAL A 62 4.95 2.67 14.52
CA VAL A 62 4.77 4.06 14.07
C VAL A 62 3.35 4.31 13.57
N ALA A 63 2.76 5.43 14.00
CA ALA A 63 1.54 5.95 13.40
C ALA A 63 1.82 6.50 11.98
N PHE A 64 1.40 5.77 10.95
CA PHE A 64 1.59 6.21 9.57
C PHE A 64 0.67 7.38 9.21
N GLY A 65 1.24 8.45 8.63
CA GLY A 65 0.46 9.56 8.08
C GLY A 65 -0.18 9.18 6.76
N GLY A 66 -1.50 8.99 6.75
CA GLY A 66 -2.26 8.60 5.55
C GLY A 66 -3.75 8.91 5.57
N ALA A 67 -4.34 9.19 6.74
CA ALA A 67 -5.63 9.83 6.82
C ALA A 67 -5.46 11.34 6.57
N THR A 68 -5.10 11.72 5.33
CA THR A 68 -5.28 13.12 4.93
C THR A 68 -6.75 13.41 5.10
N ASP A 69 -7.08 14.38 5.95
CA ASP A 69 -8.43 14.87 6.10
C ASP A 69 -8.97 15.24 4.71
N ARG A 70 -9.95 14.47 4.23
CA ARG A 70 -10.61 14.69 2.96
C ARG A 70 -11.82 15.61 3.13
N SER A 71 -11.94 16.30 4.27
CA SER A 71 -12.95 17.32 4.59
C SER A 71 -13.21 18.25 3.42
N TYR A 72 -12.13 18.71 2.79
CA TYR A 72 -12.16 19.60 1.63
C TYR A 72 -12.88 19.05 0.38
N ARG A 73 -13.18 17.75 0.31
CA ARG A 73 -13.95 17.12 -0.78
C ARG A 73 -15.46 17.21 -0.58
N TRP A 74 -15.91 17.57 0.61
CA TRP A 74 -17.33 17.75 0.90
C TRP A 74 -17.73 19.22 0.73
N ALA A 75 -18.92 19.42 0.19
CA ALA A 75 -19.45 20.74 -0.17
C ALA A 75 -20.03 21.49 1.04
N THR A 76 -19.35 21.48 2.19
CA THR A 76 -19.84 22.12 3.43
C THR A 76 -19.60 23.65 3.43
N ALA A 77 -18.84 24.17 2.46
CA ALA A 77 -18.43 25.59 2.43
C ALA A 77 -19.50 26.55 1.87
N TYR A 78 -20.60 26.05 1.28
CA TYR A 78 -21.70 26.92 0.87
C TYR A 78 -22.68 27.05 2.03
N ASN A 79 -22.66 28.21 2.68
CA ASN A 79 -23.74 28.62 3.57
C ASN A 79 -24.94 29.00 2.69
N THR A 80 -25.80 28.03 2.35
CA THR A 80 -27.03 28.28 1.61
C THR A 80 -28.00 29.01 2.54
N THR A 81 -27.92 30.34 2.54
CA THR A 81 -28.94 31.18 3.17
C THR A 81 -30.21 31.14 2.33
N GLY A 82 -31.02 30.08 2.49
CA GLY A 82 -32.37 30.02 1.93
C GLY A 82 -32.94 28.61 1.94
N GLU A 83 -33.94 28.37 2.80
CA GLU A 83 -34.85 27.20 2.84
C GLU A 83 -34.33 25.98 2.05
N ASP A 84 -33.32 25.31 2.60
CA ASP A 84 -32.70 24.17 1.95
C ASP A 84 -33.71 23.04 1.75
N ALA A 85 -33.63 22.37 0.59
CA ALA A 85 -34.38 21.17 0.33
C ALA A 85 -34.06 20.12 1.41
N ARG A 86 -35.08 19.47 1.99
CA ARG A 86 -34.96 18.49 3.10
C ARG A 86 -33.87 17.43 2.89
N GLU A 87 -33.63 17.08 1.63
CA GLU A 87 -32.61 16.13 1.19
C GLU A 87 -31.17 16.56 1.55
N VAL A 88 -30.89 17.86 1.58
CA VAL A 88 -29.56 18.39 1.96
C VAL A 88 -29.33 18.23 3.46
N VAL A 89 -30.34 18.56 4.27
CA VAL A 89 -30.29 18.44 5.74
C VAL A 89 -30.19 16.97 6.18
N GLU A 90 -30.97 16.08 5.55
CA GLU A 90 -30.90 14.64 5.82
C GLU A 90 -29.53 14.06 5.45
N SER A 91 -28.92 14.51 4.36
CA SER A 91 -27.58 14.09 3.94
C SER A 91 -26.48 14.58 4.89
N GLU A 92 -26.61 15.78 5.46
CA GLU A 92 -25.67 16.30 6.46
C GLU A 92 -25.75 15.55 7.79
N ASP A 93 -26.96 15.24 8.26
CA ASP A 93 -27.18 14.52 9.52
C ASP A 93 -26.67 13.07 9.45
N GLU A 94 -26.90 12.35 8.34
CA GLU A 94 -26.37 10.99 8.13
C GLU A 94 -24.83 10.96 8.08
N GLN A 95 -24.21 12.03 7.58
CA GLN A 95 -22.76 12.16 7.51
C GLN A 95 -22.15 12.46 8.89
N ALA A 96 -22.80 13.31 9.69
CA ALA A 96 -22.36 13.61 11.06
C ALA A 96 -22.46 12.40 12.01
N THR A 97 -23.37 11.45 11.75
CA THR A 97 -23.42 10.15 12.46
C THR A 97 -22.31 9.21 11.99
N ALA A 98 -22.04 9.14 10.68
CA ALA A 98 -20.98 8.30 10.14
C ALA A 98 -19.57 8.74 10.59
N GLU A 99 -19.32 10.06 10.71
CA GLU A 99 -18.06 10.60 11.24
C GLU A 99 -17.88 10.30 12.73
N ARG A 100 -18.95 10.43 13.54
CA ARG A 100 -18.92 10.04 14.96
C ARG A 100 -18.61 8.55 15.14
N GLN A 101 -19.16 7.70 14.28
CA GLN A 101 -18.88 6.26 14.32
C GLN A 101 -17.45 5.89 13.91
N ARG A 102 -16.78 6.69 13.06
CA ARG A 102 -15.38 6.46 12.65
C ARG A 102 -14.34 6.91 13.68
N GLY A 103 -14.72 7.73 14.66
CA GLY A 103 -13.80 8.23 15.69
C GLY A 103 -13.66 7.33 16.92
N ASP A 104 -14.49 6.29 17.04
CA ASP A 104 -14.57 5.39 18.20
C ASP A 104 -13.88 4.01 17.99
N ASP A 105 -13.24 3.78 16.83
CA ASP A 105 -12.39 2.61 16.49
C ASP A 105 -10.91 3.03 16.33
#